data_AF-A0AAE9YH69-F1
#
_entry.id   AF-A0AAE9YH69-F1
#
_cell.length_a   1.000
_cell.length_b   1.000
_cell.length_c   1.000
_cell.angle_alpha   90.00
_cell.angle_beta   90.00
_cell.angle_gamma   90.00
#
_symmetry.space_group_name_H-M   'P 1'
#
loop_
_entity.id
_entity.type
_entity.pdbx_description
1 polymer ?
#
loop_
_entity_poly.entity_id
_entity_poly.type
_entity_poly.pdbx_seq_one_letter_code
_entity_poly.pdbx_strand_id
1 'polypeptide(L)'
;MSTPTQPRRRLAAVAGLVLAAGLLAGPLASTSGAQPSVGVAEGAPPVACPAPEGNARFVRFIYLNILFRCPDAAGSAYWTDRLDSGYSRSAFTLAIDMSSENLVNNNVVPLYGGILQRDPTPAEVTDGVAEIRRLQWDGQLIARLFSSDEFYDGLDAPPGAERDEQWLTIGYNNILDRDPDPAGAAYYLGLMGSPSTAASRNRVATILEKSGENAQGWVFGAFFAGLNRPPDQAGFQYWTQWLRGPGQWRAFKMWTLILSSNEGYNRAQTQPSPEMLRSRVHPEGRVGKADLAG
;
A
#
# COMPACT_ATOMS: atom_id res chain seq x y z
N MET A 1 4.61 4.92 42.41
CA MET A 1 5.65 5.63 41.63
C MET A 1 6.49 4.53 41.01
N SER A 2 6.43 4.17 39.73
CA SER A 2 6.14 4.94 38.52
C SER A 2 5.41 4.05 37.50
N THR A 3 4.49 4.65 36.75
CA THR A 3 3.68 4.03 35.70
C THR A 3 4.53 3.72 34.47
N PRO A 4 4.37 2.57 33.79
CA PRO A 4 5.02 2.31 32.51
C PRO A 4 4.40 3.20 31.42
N THR A 5 5.25 3.99 30.77
CA THR A 5 4.96 4.84 29.62
C THR A 5 4.51 4.00 28.42
N GLN A 6 3.35 4.32 27.85
CA GLN A 6 2.86 3.72 26.61
C GLN A 6 3.77 4.05 25.41
N PRO A 7 4.05 3.08 24.50
CA PRO A 7 4.66 3.38 23.21
C PRO A 7 3.67 4.10 22.29
N ARG A 8 4.08 5.26 21.78
CA ARG A 8 3.33 6.14 20.88
C ARG A 8 3.50 5.71 19.41
N ARG A 9 2.38 5.77 18.66
CA ARG A 9 2.21 5.89 17.19
C ARG A 9 2.84 4.79 16.31
N ARG A 10 1.99 3.85 15.89
CA ARG A 10 2.22 2.89 14.80
C ARG A 10 2.45 3.67 13.49
N LEU A 11 3.65 3.59 12.91
CA LEU A 11 3.84 3.86 11.49
C LEU A 11 3.05 2.79 10.73
N ALA A 12 2.10 3.21 9.90
CA ALA A 12 1.39 2.32 9.01
C ALA A 12 2.43 1.61 8.12
N ALA A 13 2.45 0.28 8.18
CA ALA A 13 3.35 -0.57 7.43
C ALA A 13 3.35 -0.15 5.96
N VAL A 14 4.50 0.31 5.49
CA VAL A 14 4.82 0.45 4.07
C VAL A 14 5.21 -0.94 3.58
N ALA A 15 4.24 -1.85 3.56
CA ALA A 15 4.30 -3.01 2.68
C ALA A 15 3.70 -2.56 1.37
N GLY A 16 4.47 -2.65 0.28
CA GLY A 16 4.07 -2.22 -1.04
C GLY A 16 2.69 -2.78 -1.44
N LEU A 17 1.77 -1.84 -1.43
CA LEU A 17 0.39 -1.78 -1.89
C LEU A 17 -0.06 -0.54 -1.15
N VAL A 18 0.08 0.63 -1.77
CA VAL A 18 -0.43 1.87 -1.19
C VAL A 18 -1.94 1.70 -1.01
N LEU A 19 -2.32 1.22 0.17
CA LEU A 19 -3.68 1.28 0.70
C LEU A 19 -3.91 2.75 1.01
N ALA A 20 -4.30 3.51 0.00
CA ALA A 20 -5.00 4.77 0.21
C ALA A 20 -6.41 4.45 0.73
N ALA A 21 -6.48 4.12 2.02
CA ALA A 21 -7.67 4.30 2.83
C ALA A 21 -7.25 5.19 4.00
N GLY A 22 -7.61 6.47 3.94
CA GLY A 22 -7.27 7.42 4.98
C GLY A 22 -7.82 6.98 6.34
N LEU A 23 -7.04 7.24 7.40
CA LEU A 23 -7.49 7.90 8.61
C LEU A 23 -6.31 8.14 9.55
N LEU A 24 -6.21 9.40 9.98
CA LEU A 24 -5.47 9.86 11.15
C LEU A 24 -5.84 9.02 12.39
N ALA A 25 -4.85 8.61 13.18
CA ALA A 25 -4.97 8.57 14.65
C ALA A 25 -3.62 8.39 15.33
N GLY A 26 -3.18 9.45 16.03
CA GLY A 26 -2.22 9.36 17.12
C GLY A 26 -2.81 8.67 18.38
N PRO A 27 -2.03 8.53 19.45
CA PRO A 27 -2.35 7.68 20.58
C PRO A 27 -3.30 8.39 21.54
N LEU A 28 -4.29 7.67 22.07
CA LEU A 28 -5.15 8.10 23.16
C LEU A 28 -4.36 8.02 24.48
N ALA A 29 -4.00 9.17 25.04
CA ALA A 29 -3.78 9.33 26.46
C ALA A 29 -5.03 9.97 27.07
N SER A 30 -5.71 9.24 27.96
CA SER A 30 -6.83 9.74 28.73
C SER A 30 -6.39 10.84 29.69
N THR A 31 -6.87 12.07 29.49
CA THR A 31 -7.11 12.99 30.61
C THR A 31 -8.43 13.71 30.38
N SER A 32 -9.24 13.69 31.44
CA SER A 32 -10.52 14.37 31.57
C SER A 32 -10.35 15.89 31.44
N GLY A 33 -11.17 16.53 30.60
CA GLY A 33 -11.25 17.99 30.50
C GLY A 33 -12.09 18.39 29.29
N ALA A 34 -13.23 19.05 29.54
CA ALA A 34 -14.20 19.47 28.55
C ALA A 34 -13.58 20.28 27.39
N GLN A 35 -13.94 19.95 26.14
CA GLN A 35 -13.60 20.74 24.96
C GLN A 35 -14.83 21.46 24.36
N PRO A 36 -14.67 22.68 23.85
CA PRO A 36 -15.72 23.46 23.21
C PRO A 36 -16.02 22.92 21.80
N SER A 37 -17.29 22.96 21.43
CA SER A 37 -17.82 22.48 20.15
C SER A 37 -17.41 23.39 18.99
N VAL A 38 -16.61 22.86 18.06
CA VAL A 38 -16.45 23.42 16.71
C VAL A 38 -17.22 22.52 15.74
N GLY A 39 -18.24 23.07 15.09
CA GLY A 39 -19.06 22.35 14.12
C GLY A 39 -18.25 21.91 12.90
N VAL A 40 -18.33 20.62 12.59
CA VAL A 40 -17.80 20.07 11.34
C VAL A 40 -18.87 20.27 10.27
N ALA A 41 -18.56 21.08 9.26
CA ALA A 41 -19.38 21.16 8.06
C ALA A 41 -19.36 19.79 7.35
N GLU A 42 -20.56 19.27 7.11
CA GLU A 42 -20.87 18.02 6.41
C GLU A 42 -20.35 18.12 4.96
N GLY A 43 -19.20 17.49 4.69
CA GLY A 43 -18.44 17.67 3.45
C GLY A 43 -18.78 16.65 2.37
N ALA A 44 -19.44 17.14 1.31
CA ALA A 44 -19.58 16.61 -0.07
C ALA A 44 -20.04 15.14 -0.28
N PRO A 45 -21.04 14.89 -1.16
CA PRO A 45 -21.42 13.53 -1.52
C PRO A 45 -20.24 12.78 -2.17
N PRO A 46 -20.07 11.47 -1.92
CA PRO A 46 -19.06 10.68 -2.61
C PRO A 46 -19.32 10.77 -4.11
N VAL A 47 -18.27 11.10 -4.89
CA VAL A 47 -18.33 11.13 -6.35
C VAL A 47 -18.82 9.76 -6.81
N ALA A 48 -20.09 9.68 -7.21
CA ALA A 48 -20.68 8.46 -7.71
C ALA A 48 -20.03 8.18 -9.07
N CYS A 49 -19.06 7.25 -9.11
CA CYS A 49 -18.56 6.76 -10.38
C CYS A 49 -19.75 6.25 -11.20
N PRO A 50 -19.87 6.54 -12.50
CA PRO A 50 -20.87 5.87 -13.33
C PRO A 50 -20.84 4.35 -13.10
N ALA A 51 -21.99 3.69 -13.23
CA ALA A 51 -22.11 2.23 -13.16
C ALA A 51 -22.20 1.65 -14.59
N PRO A 52 -21.11 1.64 -15.36
CA PRO A 52 -21.11 1.20 -16.76
C PRO A 52 -21.37 -0.31 -16.89
N GLU A 53 -21.34 -0.86 -18.10
CA GLU A 53 -21.46 -2.31 -18.37
C GLU A 53 -20.22 -2.87 -19.09
N GLY A 54 -20.07 -4.20 -19.13
CA GLY A 54 -19.03 -4.90 -19.89
C GLY A 54 -17.61 -4.39 -19.64
N ASN A 55 -16.92 -4.01 -20.72
CA ASN A 55 -15.55 -3.49 -20.66
C ASN A 55 -15.45 -2.17 -19.90
N ALA A 56 -16.48 -1.32 -19.91
CA ALA A 56 -16.47 -0.10 -19.13
C ALA A 56 -16.53 -0.37 -17.60
N ARG A 57 -17.18 -1.45 -17.13
CA ARG A 57 -17.03 -1.90 -15.72
C ARG A 57 -15.60 -2.29 -15.41
N PHE A 58 -14.94 -2.98 -16.33
CA PHE A 58 -13.54 -3.36 -16.17
C PHE A 58 -12.61 -2.15 -16.14
N VAL A 59 -12.82 -1.13 -17.00
CA VAL A 59 -12.07 0.13 -16.95
C VAL A 59 -12.22 0.79 -15.58
N ARG A 60 -13.46 0.94 -15.09
CA ARG A 60 -13.72 1.48 -13.76
C ARG A 60 -13.02 0.67 -12.66
N PHE A 61 -13.09 -0.65 -12.71
CA PHE A 61 -12.43 -1.54 -11.76
C PHE A 61 -10.92 -1.29 -11.70
N ILE A 62 -10.24 -1.19 -12.84
CA ILE A 62 -8.80 -0.92 -12.89
C ILE A 62 -8.47 0.48 -12.36
N TYR A 63 -9.23 1.51 -12.74
CA TYR A 63 -9.03 2.88 -12.23
C TYR A 63 -9.18 2.95 -10.70
N LEU A 64 -10.17 2.26 -10.13
CA LEU A 64 -10.37 2.26 -8.67
C LEU A 64 -9.29 1.50 -7.93
N ASN A 65 -8.80 0.39 -8.48
CA ASN A 65 -7.76 -0.43 -7.82
C ASN A 65 -6.36 0.16 -7.96
N ILE A 66 -6.07 0.93 -9.01
CA ILE A 66 -4.72 1.45 -9.28
C ILE A 66 -4.63 2.94 -9.03
N LEU A 67 -5.59 3.73 -9.53
CA LEU A 67 -5.55 5.19 -9.46
C LEU A 67 -6.34 5.75 -8.26
N PHE A 68 -7.05 4.90 -7.51
CA PHE A 68 -7.89 5.28 -6.38
C PHE A 68 -8.93 6.36 -6.70
N ARG A 69 -9.38 6.41 -7.95
CA ARG A 69 -10.42 7.35 -8.40
C ARG A 69 -11.27 6.76 -9.51
N CYS A 70 -12.41 7.39 -9.79
CA CYS A 70 -13.19 7.07 -10.98
C CYS A 70 -12.42 7.51 -12.26
N PRO A 71 -12.58 6.79 -13.38
CA PRO A 71 -12.21 7.34 -14.68
C PRO A 71 -13.10 8.55 -14.98
N ASP A 72 -12.53 9.58 -15.60
CA ASP A 72 -13.32 10.64 -16.23
C ASP A 72 -14.03 10.10 -17.50
N ALA A 73 -14.98 10.85 -18.03
CA ALA A 73 -15.80 10.41 -19.16
C ALA A 73 -14.96 10.09 -20.41
N ALA A 74 -13.93 10.89 -20.70
CA ALA A 74 -13.09 10.72 -21.88
C ALA A 74 -12.17 9.49 -21.74
N GLY A 75 -11.52 9.33 -20.58
CA GLY A 75 -10.71 8.17 -20.26
C GLY A 75 -11.52 6.88 -20.25
N SER A 76 -12.73 6.91 -19.69
CA SER A 76 -13.63 5.77 -19.72
C SER A 76 -13.96 5.35 -21.16
N ALA A 77 -14.46 6.28 -21.99
CA ALA A 77 -14.83 6.00 -23.37
C ALA A 77 -13.64 5.45 -24.19
N TYR A 78 -12.49 6.13 -24.10
CA TYR A 78 -11.28 5.75 -24.83
C TYR A 78 -10.80 4.32 -24.55
N TRP A 79 -10.76 3.93 -23.27
CA TRP A 79 -10.31 2.59 -22.90
C TRP A 79 -11.37 1.53 -23.20
N THR A 80 -12.66 1.86 -23.04
CA THR A 80 -13.77 0.98 -23.39
C THR A 80 -13.75 0.64 -24.87
N ASP A 81 -13.71 1.64 -25.76
CA ASP A 81 -13.72 1.44 -27.22
C ASP A 81 -12.56 0.54 -27.68
N ARG A 82 -11.39 0.69 -27.06
CA ARG A 82 -10.21 -0.16 -27.34
C ARG A 82 -10.42 -1.59 -26.90
N LEU A 83 -10.93 -1.80 -25.68
CA LEU A 83 -11.20 -3.14 -25.16
C LEU A 83 -12.30 -3.83 -25.98
N ASP A 84 -13.33 -3.09 -26.41
CA ASP A 84 -14.38 -3.58 -27.30
C ASP A 84 -13.83 -3.94 -28.68
N SER A 85 -12.79 -3.24 -29.14
CA SER A 85 -12.04 -3.54 -30.37
C SER A 85 -10.98 -4.64 -30.21
N GLY A 86 -10.93 -5.33 -29.07
CA GLY A 86 -10.02 -6.46 -28.82
C GLY A 86 -8.65 -6.09 -28.25
N TYR A 87 -8.45 -4.87 -27.75
CA TYR A 87 -7.23 -4.53 -27.02
C TYR A 87 -7.08 -5.41 -25.77
N SER A 88 -5.85 -5.80 -25.44
CA SER A 88 -5.62 -6.69 -24.30
C SER A 88 -5.93 -6.02 -22.97
N ARG A 89 -6.73 -6.69 -22.12
CA ARG A 89 -6.97 -6.27 -20.74
C ARG A 89 -5.66 -6.08 -19.96
N SER A 90 -4.70 -6.98 -20.13
CA SER A 90 -3.41 -6.88 -19.43
C SER A 90 -2.56 -5.72 -19.94
N ALA A 91 -2.64 -5.39 -21.24
CA ALA A 91 -1.97 -4.23 -21.80
C ALA A 91 -2.59 -2.92 -21.31
N PHE A 92 -3.92 -2.85 -21.24
CA PHE A 92 -4.65 -1.72 -20.64
C PHE A 92 -4.29 -1.56 -19.17
N THR A 93 -4.41 -2.61 -18.36
CA THR A 93 -4.08 -2.56 -16.94
C THR A 93 -2.64 -2.12 -16.72
N LEU A 94 -1.69 -2.65 -17.49
CA LEU A 94 -0.29 -2.22 -17.44
C LEU A 94 -0.12 -0.74 -17.79
N ALA A 95 -0.84 -0.23 -18.79
CA ALA A 95 -0.78 1.18 -19.17
C ALA A 95 -1.24 2.10 -18.04
N ILE A 96 -2.24 1.69 -17.26
CA ILE A 96 -2.70 2.41 -16.07
C ILE A 96 -1.68 2.27 -14.92
N ASP A 97 -1.21 1.04 -14.66
CA ASP A 97 -0.25 0.72 -13.59
C ASP A 97 1.08 1.46 -13.75
N MET A 98 1.56 1.60 -14.99
CA MET A 98 2.82 2.28 -15.30
C MET A 98 2.65 3.76 -15.70
N SER A 99 1.43 4.29 -15.61
CA SER A 99 1.14 5.68 -15.95
C SER A 99 1.90 6.64 -15.03
N SER A 100 2.25 7.83 -15.54
CA SER A 100 2.87 8.87 -14.67
C SER A 100 1.95 9.22 -13.50
N GLU A 101 0.63 9.19 -13.70
CA GLU A 101 -0.33 9.45 -12.64
C GLU A 101 -0.18 8.46 -11.47
N ASN A 102 -0.20 7.15 -11.76
CA ASN A 102 -0.03 6.14 -10.71
C ASN A 102 1.36 6.25 -10.04
N LEU A 103 2.41 6.35 -10.86
CA LEU A 103 3.78 6.31 -10.34
C LEU A 103 4.14 7.55 -9.54
N VAL A 104 3.60 8.72 -9.88
CA VAL A 104 3.84 9.94 -9.09
C VAL A 104 2.94 9.95 -7.85
N ASN A 105 1.62 9.88 -8.04
CA ASN A 105 0.66 10.21 -6.98
C ASN A 105 0.43 9.08 -5.99
N ASN A 106 0.58 7.83 -6.42
CA ASN A 106 0.27 6.64 -5.62
C ASN A 106 1.53 5.83 -5.28
N ASN A 107 2.70 6.25 -5.73
CA ASN A 107 3.97 5.58 -5.41
C ASN A 107 5.01 6.57 -4.91
N VAL A 108 5.65 7.34 -5.80
CA VAL A 108 6.81 8.15 -5.41
C VAL A 108 6.48 9.19 -4.34
N VAL A 109 5.44 10.00 -4.53
CA VAL A 109 5.08 11.05 -3.55
C VAL A 109 4.70 10.44 -2.19
N PRO A 110 3.78 9.45 -2.09
CA PRO A 110 3.47 8.79 -0.82
C PRO A 110 4.67 8.10 -0.17
N LEU A 111 5.60 7.53 -0.94
CA LEU A 111 6.80 6.87 -0.39
C LEU A 111 7.74 7.87 0.28
N TYR A 112 7.97 9.03 -0.33
CA TYR A 112 8.74 10.11 0.32
C TYR A 112 8.02 10.65 1.56
N GLY A 113 6.71 10.92 1.46
CA GLY A 113 5.93 11.41 2.60
C GLY A 113 5.85 10.40 3.75
N GLY A 114 5.74 9.11 3.44
CA GLY A 114 5.66 8.05 4.45
C GLY A 114 7.01 7.74 5.11
N ILE A 115 8.09 7.69 4.33
CA ILE A 115 9.41 7.28 4.82
C ILE A 115 10.20 8.49 5.36
N LEU A 116 10.30 9.57 4.58
CA LEU A 116 11.12 10.74 4.91
C LEU A 116 10.32 11.91 5.51
N GLN A 117 9.00 11.79 5.61
CA GLN A 117 8.13 12.82 6.20
C GLN A 117 8.24 14.18 5.50
N ARG A 118 8.50 14.16 4.19
CA ARG A 118 8.54 15.35 3.32
C ARG A 118 8.11 15.03 1.90
N ASP A 119 7.77 16.07 1.15
CA ASP A 119 7.54 15.94 -0.29
C ASP A 119 8.86 15.73 -1.05
N PRO A 120 8.86 14.96 -2.15
CA PRO A 120 10.01 14.86 -3.04
C PRO A 120 10.17 16.12 -3.89
N THR A 121 11.41 16.46 -4.21
CA THR A 121 11.74 17.44 -5.25
C THR A 121 11.33 16.93 -6.65
N PRO A 122 11.18 17.82 -7.66
CA PRO A 122 10.87 17.39 -9.03
C PRO A 122 11.89 16.41 -9.64
N ALA A 123 13.16 16.53 -9.26
CA ALA A 123 14.22 15.59 -9.67
C ALA A 123 14.02 14.21 -9.02
N GLU A 124 13.76 14.18 -7.71
CA GLU A 124 13.46 12.95 -6.97
C GLU A 124 12.21 12.23 -7.51
N VAL A 125 11.18 12.98 -7.94
CA VAL A 125 10.01 12.43 -8.63
C VAL A 125 10.42 11.78 -9.95
N THR A 126 11.20 12.50 -10.77
CA THR A 126 11.65 12.01 -12.08
C THR A 126 12.46 10.72 -11.95
N ASP A 127 13.42 10.70 -11.03
CA ASP A 127 14.29 9.56 -10.79
C ASP A 127 13.53 8.36 -10.21
N GLY A 128 12.66 8.60 -9.23
CA GLY A 128 11.82 7.56 -8.63
C GLY A 128 10.89 6.91 -9.65
N VAL A 129 10.24 7.71 -10.51
CA VAL A 129 9.37 7.20 -11.57
C VAL A 129 10.17 6.39 -12.59
N ALA A 130 11.35 6.87 -12.99
CA ALA A 130 12.23 6.14 -13.92
C ALA A 130 12.70 4.80 -13.34
N GLU A 131 13.04 4.79 -12.04
CA GLU A 131 13.44 3.59 -11.31
C GLU A 131 12.31 2.55 -11.26
N ILE A 132 11.12 2.94 -10.83
CA ILE A 132 9.96 2.03 -10.76
C ILE A 132 9.60 1.52 -12.15
N ARG A 133 9.66 2.37 -13.20
CA ARG A 133 9.40 1.91 -14.58
C ARG A 133 10.36 0.84 -15.05
N ARG A 134 11.64 1.04 -14.79
CA ARG A 134 12.70 0.13 -15.22
C ARG A 134 12.62 -1.20 -14.47
N LEU A 135 12.33 -1.16 -13.17
CA LEU A 135 12.30 -2.35 -12.31
C LEU A 135 10.93 -3.04 -12.29
N GLN A 136 9.85 -2.32 -12.62
CA GLN A 136 8.47 -2.69 -12.34
C GLN A 136 8.26 -3.10 -10.88
N TRP A 137 8.93 -2.35 -9.99
CA TRP A 137 9.05 -2.62 -8.57
C TRP A 137 9.51 -1.36 -7.83
N ASP A 138 8.87 -1.09 -6.70
CA ASP A 138 9.10 0.04 -5.82
C ASP A 138 9.99 -0.29 -4.61
N GLY A 139 10.19 -1.57 -4.29
CA GLY A 139 11.03 -1.98 -3.14
C GLY A 139 12.49 -1.49 -3.22
N GLN A 140 13.01 -1.20 -4.42
CA GLN A 140 14.33 -0.55 -4.54
C GLN A 140 14.30 0.91 -4.08
N LEU A 141 13.22 1.64 -4.40
CA LEU A 141 13.01 3.01 -3.92
C LEU A 141 12.79 2.99 -2.40
N ILE A 142 11.94 2.09 -1.89
CA ILE A 142 11.71 1.90 -0.45
C ILE A 142 13.04 1.65 0.27
N ALA A 143 13.81 0.64 -0.17
CA ALA A 143 15.11 0.31 0.42
C ALA A 143 16.09 1.50 0.38
N ARG A 144 16.06 2.32 -0.68
CA ARG A 144 16.94 3.49 -0.82
C ARG A 144 16.55 4.63 0.12
N LEU A 145 15.26 4.98 0.18
CA LEU A 145 14.76 6.03 1.07
C LEU A 145 14.96 5.62 2.54
N PHE A 146 14.55 4.41 2.89
CA PHE A 146 14.65 3.86 4.24
C PHE A 146 16.10 3.71 4.73
N SER A 147 17.05 3.53 3.83
CA SER A 147 18.47 3.37 4.19
C SER A 147 19.27 4.67 4.11
N SER A 148 18.66 5.77 3.64
CA SER A 148 19.31 7.07 3.52
C SER A 148 19.80 7.58 4.86
N ASP A 149 20.81 8.45 4.85
CA ASP A 149 21.25 9.13 6.06
C ASP A 149 20.15 10.05 6.61
N GLU A 150 19.31 10.63 5.75
CA GLU A 150 18.13 11.41 6.17
C GLU A 150 17.17 10.61 7.05
N PHE A 151 16.80 9.40 6.63
CA PHE A 151 15.95 8.53 7.45
C PHE A 151 16.67 8.09 8.72
N TYR A 152 17.90 7.61 8.58
CA TYR A 152 18.67 7.02 9.68
C TYR A 152 19.00 8.05 10.76
N ASP A 153 19.33 9.29 10.39
CA ASP A 153 19.66 10.35 11.33
C ASP A 153 18.43 10.89 12.08
N GLY A 154 17.24 10.73 11.51
CA GLY A 154 15.96 11.04 12.15
C GLY A 154 15.49 10.01 13.18
N LEU A 155 16.20 8.90 13.36
CA LEU A 155 15.87 7.89 14.36
C LEU A 155 16.17 8.37 15.79
N ASP A 156 15.25 8.06 16.71
CA ASP A 156 15.33 8.47 18.11
C ASP A 156 16.52 7.83 18.88
N ALA A 157 17.01 6.67 18.44
CA ALA A 157 18.10 5.96 19.11
C ALA A 157 19.46 6.67 18.97
N PRO A 158 20.37 6.55 19.96
CA PRO A 158 21.73 7.07 19.88
C PRO A 158 22.51 6.52 18.68
N PRO A 159 23.36 7.31 18.00
CA PRO A 159 24.18 6.83 16.89
C PRO A 159 25.04 5.61 17.24
N GLY A 160 25.19 4.69 16.28
CA GLY A 160 25.95 3.44 16.47
C GLY A 160 25.03 2.23 16.58
N ALA A 161 25.40 1.27 17.43
CA ALA A 161 24.75 -0.04 17.50
C ALA A 161 23.25 0.04 17.85
N GLU A 162 22.85 0.90 18.80
CA GLU A 162 21.44 1.05 19.20
C GLU A 162 20.57 1.57 18.05
N ARG A 163 21.09 2.50 17.23
CA ARG A 163 20.40 3.00 16.05
C ARG A 163 20.37 1.99 14.92
N ASP A 164 21.42 1.19 14.75
CA ASP A 164 21.42 0.07 13.80
C ASP A 164 20.36 -0.98 14.17
N GLU A 165 20.21 -1.30 15.47
CA GLU A 165 19.19 -2.19 16.00
C GLU A 165 17.77 -1.64 15.80
N GLN A 166 17.56 -0.35 16.07
CA GLN A 166 16.27 0.31 15.82
C GLN A 166 15.93 0.32 14.33
N TRP A 167 16.88 0.68 13.47
CA TRP A 167 16.72 0.66 12.02
C TRP A 167 16.35 -0.74 11.53
N LEU A 168 17.06 -1.77 11.99
CA LEU A 168 16.78 -3.15 11.58
C LEU A 168 15.38 -3.60 12.02
N THR A 169 14.99 -3.29 13.25
CA THR A 169 13.66 -3.59 13.79
C THR A 169 12.56 -2.93 12.95
N ILE A 170 12.73 -1.66 12.58
CA ILE A 170 11.76 -0.97 11.72
C ILE A 170 11.72 -1.62 10.33
N GLY A 171 12.87 -1.99 9.75
CA GLY A 171 12.93 -2.64 8.44
C GLY A 171 12.21 -3.98 8.43
N TYR A 172 12.40 -4.79 9.48
CA TYR A 172 11.70 -6.06 9.68
C TYR A 172 10.19 -5.87 9.79
N ASN A 173 9.73 -4.94 10.64
CA ASN A 173 8.30 -4.69 10.83
C ASN A 173 7.65 -4.16 9.54
N ASN A 174 8.30 -3.24 8.82
CA ASN A 174 7.70 -2.64 7.64
C ASN A 174 7.75 -3.55 6.40
N ILE A 175 8.79 -4.37 6.24
CA ILE A 175 8.99 -5.21 5.04
C ILE A 175 8.46 -6.62 5.27
N LEU A 176 8.58 -7.18 6.48
CA LEU A 176 8.23 -8.57 6.78
C LEU A 176 7.03 -8.71 7.73
N ASP A 177 6.47 -7.60 8.24
CA ASP A 177 5.34 -7.59 9.18
C ASP A 177 5.59 -8.40 10.47
N ARG A 178 6.84 -8.39 10.94
CA ARG A 178 7.24 -9.00 12.21
C ARG A 178 8.55 -8.43 12.77
N ASP A 179 8.83 -8.71 14.03
CA ASP A 179 10.13 -8.45 14.63
C ASP A 179 11.23 -9.42 14.14
N PRO A 180 12.51 -9.01 14.15
CA PRO A 180 13.62 -9.91 13.95
C PRO A 180 13.75 -10.88 15.12
N ASP A 181 13.94 -12.16 14.83
CA ASP A 181 14.41 -13.10 15.85
C ASP A 181 15.89 -12.84 16.19
N PRO A 182 16.40 -13.31 17.34
CA PRO A 182 17.78 -13.02 17.77
C PRO A 182 18.86 -13.44 16.76
N ALA A 183 18.64 -14.54 16.02
CA ALA A 183 19.62 -15.02 15.04
C ALA A 183 19.60 -14.16 13.77
N GLY A 184 18.41 -13.77 13.31
CA GLY A 184 18.22 -12.83 12.21
C GLY A 184 18.82 -11.46 12.54
N ALA A 185 18.56 -10.94 13.73
CA ALA A 185 19.14 -9.67 14.20
C ALA A 185 20.67 -9.72 14.15
N ALA A 186 21.29 -10.73 14.76
CA ALA A 186 22.74 -10.89 14.77
C ALA A 186 23.33 -11.00 13.34
N TYR A 187 22.66 -11.75 12.45
CA TYR A 187 23.10 -11.90 11.06
C TYR A 187 23.09 -10.57 10.30
N TYR A 188 21.97 -9.85 10.33
CA TYR A 188 21.82 -8.62 9.54
C TYR A 188 22.62 -7.44 10.12
N LEU A 189 22.75 -7.31 11.44
CA LEU A 189 23.66 -6.34 12.06
C LEU A 189 25.12 -6.63 11.67
N GLY A 190 25.51 -7.90 11.61
CA GLY A 190 26.81 -8.31 11.09
C GLY A 190 27.04 -7.90 9.63
N LEU A 191 26.01 -7.96 8.79
CA LEU A 191 26.08 -7.51 7.39
C LEU A 191 26.14 -5.98 7.25
N MET A 192 25.53 -5.23 8.18
CA MET A 192 25.60 -3.77 8.19
C MET A 192 27.00 -3.26 8.54
N GLY A 193 27.73 -4.02 9.36
CA GLY A 193 29.03 -3.62 9.89
C GLY A 193 28.91 -2.54 10.96
N SER A 194 30.04 -2.20 11.58
CA SER A 194 30.12 -1.16 12.60
C SER A 194 31.32 -0.23 12.30
N PRO A 195 31.10 1.07 12.03
CA PRO A 195 29.79 1.72 11.88
C PRO A 195 29.04 1.25 10.61
N SER A 196 27.72 1.25 10.64
CA SER A 196 26.92 1.04 9.42
C SER A 196 27.03 2.24 8.46
N THR A 197 26.69 2.01 7.20
CA THR A 197 26.63 3.05 6.16
C THR A 197 25.28 2.97 5.44
N ALA A 198 24.88 4.04 4.76
CA ALA A 198 23.69 3.99 3.89
C ALA A 198 23.73 2.83 2.89
N ALA A 199 24.92 2.49 2.36
CA ALA A 199 25.11 1.39 1.43
C ALA A 199 24.90 0.01 2.10
N SER A 200 25.41 -0.20 3.32
CA SER A 200 25.24 -1.48 4.01
C SER A 200 23.81 -1.67 4.53
N ARG A 201 23.16 -0.60 4.99
CA ARG A 201 21.71 -0.58 5.28
C ARG A 201 20.88 -0.90 4.04
N ASN A 202 21.17 -0.26 2.91
CA ASN A 202 20.46 -0.51 1.65
C ASN A 202 20.60 -1.96 1.18
N ARG A 203 21.79 -2.55 1.34
CA ARG A 203 22.01 -3.97 1.06
C ARG A 203 21.10 -4.85 1.91
N VAL A 204 21.01 -4.60 3.22
CA VAL A 204 20.12 -5.36 4.11
C VAL A 204 18.66 -5.17 3.74
N ALA A 205 18.20 -3.92 3.58
CA ALA A 205 16.82 -3.64 3.19
C ALA A 205 16.46 -4.33 1.87
N THR A 206 17.36 -4.31 0.87
CA THR A 206 17.16 -5.00 -0.41
C THR A 206 17.07 -6.53 -0.25
N ILE A 207 17.80 -7.12 0.71
CA ILE A 207 17.71 -8.56 1.01
C ILE A 207 16.35 -8.89 1.64
N LEU A 208 15.88 -8.10 2.61
CA LEU A 208 14.57 -8.28 3.22
C LEU A 208 13.46 -8.13 2.18
N GLU A 209 13.55 -7.10 1.35
CA GLU A 209 12.67 -6.82 0.23
C GLU A 209 12.61 -7.98 -0.77
N LYS A 210 13.74 -8.65 -1.02
CA LYS A 210 13.85 -9.82 -1.90
C LYS A 210 13.73 -11.16 -1.18
N SER A 211 13.16 -11.18 0.03
CA SER A 211 13.05 -12.39 0.83
C SER A 211 11.84 -13.25 0.42
N GLY A 212 11.91 -14.56 0.72
CA GLY A 212 10.79 -15.46 0.49
C GLY A 212 9.54 -15.08 1.30
N GLU A 213 9.72 -14.43 2.44
CA GLU A 213 8.65 -13.97 3.32
C GLU A 213 7.96 -12.72 2.75
N ASN A 214 8.71 -11.71 2.33
CA ASN A 214 8.12 -10.53 1.68
C ASN A 214 7.35 -10.93 0.40
N ALA A 215 7.88 -11.87 -0.40
CA ALA A 215 7.17 -12.39 -1.56
C ALA A 215 5.78 -12.97 -1.21
N GLN A 216 5.67 -13.67 -0.09
CA GLN A 216 4.39 -14.21 0.38
C GLN A 216 3.43 -13.09 0.79
N GLY A 217 3.93 -12.08 1.51
CA GLY A 217 3.18 -10.88 1.85
C GLY A 217 2.62 -10.18 0.61
N TRP A 218 3.46 -9.94 -0.40
CA TRP A 218 3.05 -9.35 -1.69
C TRP A 218 1.96 -10.17 -2.39
N VAL A 219 2.08 -11.49 -2.43
CA VAL A 219 1.08 -12.36 -3.06
C VAL A 219 -0.25 -12.31 -2.31
N PHE A 220 -0.23 -12.40 -0.98
CA PHE A 220 -1.44 -12.23 -0.18
C PHE A 220 -2.09 -10.87 -0.41
N GLY A 221 -1.31 -9.80 -0.29
CA GLY A 221 -1.76 -8.42 -0.49
C GLY A 221 -2.39 -8.22 -1.87
N ALA A 222 -1.75 -8.71 -2.93
CA ALA A 222 -2.27 -8.57 -4.30
C ALA A 222 -3.62 -9.27 -4.51
N PHE A 223 -3.82 -10.46 -3.91
CA PHE A 223 -5.10 -11.15 -3.99
C PHE A 223 -6.17 -10.46 -3.13
N PHE A 224 -5.84 -10.03 -1.92
CA PHE A 224 -6.81 -9.34 -1.06
C PHE A 224 -7.20 -7.97 -1.61
N ALA A 225 -6.23 -7.14 -2.02
CA ALA A 225 -6.53 -5.81 -2.54
C ALA A 225 -7.27 -5.88 -3.89
N GLY A 226 -6.82 -6.74 -4.81
CA GLY A 226 -7.35 -6.77 -6.18
C GLY A 226 -8.57 -7.68 -6.35
N LEU A 227 -8.57 -8.82 -5.67
CA LEU A 227 -9.60 -9.86 -5.81
C LEU A 227 -10.41 -10.06 -4.51
N ASN A 228 -10.16 -9.32 -3.42
CA ASN A 228 -10.88 -9.36 -2.14
C ASN A 228 -11.11 -10.80 -1.63
N ARG A 229 -10.08 -11.61 -1.74
CA ARG A 229 -10.00 -12.94 -1.17
C ARG A 229 -8.53 -13.30 -0.98
N PRO A 230 -8.20 -14.25 -0.10
CA PRO A 230 -6.87 -14.84 -0.12
C PRO A 230 -6.64 -15.66 -1.40
N PRO A 231 -5.37 -15.84 -1.82
CA PRO A 231 -5.02 -16.86 -2.80
C PRO A 231 -5.34 -18.25 -2.24
N ASP A 232 -5.71 -19.19 -3.11
CA ASP A 232 -5.70 -20.60 -2.72
C ASP A 232 -4.25 -21.12 -2.64
N GLN A 233 -4.08 -22.34 -2.12
CA GLN A 233 -2.74 -22.91 -1.91
C GLN A 233 -1.90 -22.99 -3.19
N ALA A 234 -2.51 -23.36 -4.32
CA ALA A 234 -1.81 -23.51 -5.59
C ALA A 234 -1.43 -22.15 -6.17
N GLY A 235 -2.34 -21.19 -6.13
CA GLY A 235 -2.12 -19.81 -6.55
C GLY A 235 -1.04 -19.14 -5.70
N PHE A 236 -1.07 -19.32 -4.37
CA PHE A 236 -0.08 -18.78 -3.46
C PHE A 236 1.32 -19.31 -3.77
N GLN A 237 1.46 -20.63 -3.95
CA GLN A 237 2.73 -21.25 -4.32
C GLN A 237 3.23 -20.77 -5.69
N TYR A 238 2.35 -20.77 -6.70
CA TYR A 238 2.69 -20.34 -8.05
C TYR A 238 3.18 -18.90 -8.07
N TRP A 239 2.42 -17.95 -7.51
CA TRP A 239 2.77 -16.54 -7.58
C TRP A 239 4.01 -16.20 -6.73
N THR A 240 4.21 -16.87 -5.60
CA THR A 240 5.42 -16.70 -4.78
C THR A 240 6.67 -17.16 -5.54
N GLN A 241 6.60 -18.33 -6.20
CA GLN A 241 7.69 -18.83 -7.04
C GLN A 241 7.89 -17.96 -8.28
N TRP A 242 6.81 -17.52 -8.90
CA TRP A 242 6.84 -16.65 -10.06
C TRP A 242 7.55 -15.35 -9.73
N LEU A 243 7.15 -14.66 -8.66
CA LEU A 243 7.73 -13.36 -8.28
C LEU A 243 9.24 -13.47 -8.04
N ARG A 244 9.68 -14.53 -7.35
CA ARG A 244 11.10 -14.74 -6.98
C ARG A 244 11.96 -15.32 -8.11
N GLY A 245 11.35 -15.91 -9.13
CA GLY A 245 12.03 -16.55 -10.25
C GLY A 245 11.69 -15.86 -11.57
N PRO A 246 10.80 -16.44 -12.41
CA PRO A 246 10.47 -15.91 -13.74
C PRO A 246 10.04 -14.43 -13.77
N GLY A 247 9.30 -14.00 -12.76
CA GLY A 247 8.83 -12.63 -12.57
C GLY A 247 9.93 -11.64 -12.22
N GLN A 248 11.06 -12.10 -11.68
CA GLN A 248 12.22 -11.29 -11.32
C GLN A 248 11.87 -10.05 -10.48
N TRP A 249 11.04 -10.22 -9.45
CA TRP A 249 10.58 -9.16 -8.55
C TRP A 249 9.75 -8.06 -9.19
N ARG A 250 9.25 -8.25 -10.42
CA ARG A 250 8.33 -7.30 -11.08
C ARG A 250 6.93 -7.36 -10.44
N ALA A 251 6.80 -6.85 -9.22
CA ALA A 251 5.57 -6.88 -8.43
C ALA A 251 4.41 -6.14 -9.13
N PHE A 252 4.67 -5.04 -9.83
CA PHE A 252 3.66 -4.33 -10.63
C PHE A 252 3.12 -5.22 -11.75
N LYS A 253 4.00 -5.99 -12.40
CA LYS A 253 3.58 -6.97 -13.40
C LYS A 253 2.72 -8.08 -12.78
N MET A 254 3.06 -8.57 -11.59
CA MET A 254 2.24 -9.55 -10.86
C MET A 254 0.83 -8.98 -10.60
N TRP A 255 0.76 -7.79 -10.01
CA TRP A 255 -0.48 -7.07 -9.72
C TRP A 255 -1.33 -6.87 -10.98
N THR A 256 -0.72 -6.37 -12.06
CA THR A 256 -1.35 -6.22 -13.38
C THR A 256 -1.95 -7.55 -13.88
N LEU A 257 -1.21 -8.66 -13.78
CA LEU A 257 -1.68 -9.96 -14.26
C LEU A 257 -2.84 -10.51 -13.41
N ILE A 258 -2.80 -10.30 -12.08
CA ILE A 258 -3.87 -10.70 -11.16
C ILE A 258 -5.14 -9.90 -11.44
N LEU A 259 -5.06 -8.57 -11.54
CA LEU A 259 -6.20 -7.69 -11.81
C LEU A 259 -6.82 -7.90 -13.20
N SER A 260 -5.99 -8.18 -14.22
CA SER A 260 -6.45 -8.35 -15.61
C SER A 260 -6.87 -9.77 -15.97
N SER A 261 -6.85 -10.68 -14.99
CA SER A 261 -7.29 -12.06 -15.13
C SER A 261 -8.79 -12.17 -15.45
N ASN A 262 -9.22 -13.37 -15.85
CA ASN A 262 -10.66 -13.66 -16.00
C ASN A 262 -11.42 -13.43 -14.70
N GLU A 263 -10.81 -13.73 -13.56
CA GLU A 263 -11.43 -13.50 -12.27
C GLU A 263 -11.56 -12.01 -11.96
N GLY A 264 -10.51 -11.22 -12.17
CA GLY A 264 -10.56 -9.76 -11.99
C GLY A 264 -11.63 -9.12 -12.87
N TYR A 265 -11.75 -9.56 -14.12
CA TYR A 265 -12.82 -9.12 -15.01
C TYR A 265 -14.22 -9.52 -14.52
N ASN A 266 -14.41 -10.78 -14.09
CA ASN A 266 -15.70 -11.23 -13.56
C ASN A 266 -16.08 -10.46 -12.29
N ARG A 267 -15.10 -10.16 -11.44
CA ARG A 267 -15.28 -9.33 -10.24
C ARG A 267 -15.64 -7.89 -10.59
N ALA A 268 -15.07 -7.32 -11.65
CA ALA A 268 -15.47 -6.01 -12.14
C ALA A 268 -16.97 -5.97 -12.50
N GLN A 269 -17.52 -7.07 -13.02
CA GLN A 269 -18.94 -7.15 -13.37
C GLN A 269 -19.87 -7.18 -12.14
N THR A 270 -19.39 -7.63 -10.98
CA THR A 270 -20.18 -7.74 -9.74
C THR A 270 -19.96 -6.59 -8.76
N GLN A 271 -19.13 -5.60 -9.11
CA GLN A 271 -19.00 -4.40 -8.29
C GLN A 271 -20.35 -3.69 -8.16
N PRO A 272 -20.82 -3.38 -6.93
CA PRO A 272 -22.08 -2.68 -6.76
C PRO A 272 -22.03 -1.32 -7.48
N SER A 273 -23.14 -0.96 -8.12
CA SER A 273 -23.37 0.42 -8.54
C SER A 273 -23.28 1.33 -7.29
N PRO A 274 -22.88 2.61 -7.42
CA PRO A 274 -22.88 3.53 -6.28
C PRO A 274 -24.24 3.63 -5.57
N GLU A 275 -25.34 3.35 -6.28
CA GLU A 275 -26.69 3.32 -5.72
C GLU A 275 -26.90 2.20 -4.69
N MET A 276 -26.27 1.03 -4.88
CA MET A 276 -26.34 -0.10 -3.94
C MET A 276 -25.51 0.10 -2.66
N LEU A 277 -24.59 1.07 -2.65
CA LEU A 277 -23.87 1.46 -1.42
C LEU A 277 -24.72 2.39 -0.54
N ARG A 278 -25.72 3.09 -1.10
CA ARG A 278 -26.64 3.97 -0.34
C ARG A 278 -27.68 3.18 0.46
N SER A 279 -28.14 2.02 -0.04
CA SER A 279 -29.17 1.21 0.63
C SER A 279 -28.65 0.41 1.83
N ARG A 280 -27.33 0.26 2.00
CA ARG A 280 -26.75 -0.40 3.19
C ARG A 280 -26.52 0.52 4.39
N VAL A 281 -26.67 1.84 4.21
CA VAL A 281 -26.55 2.83 5.30
C VAL A 281 -27.91 3.14 5.94
N HIS A 282 -29.02 2.67 5.35
CA HIS A 282 -30.35 2.75 5.96
C HIS A 282 -31.09 1.41 5.90
N PRO A 283 -30.94 0.55 6.93
CA PRO A 283 -32.06 -0.15 7.49
C PRO A 283 -32.78 0.78 8.48
N GLU A 284 -34.08 0.88 8.28
CA GLU A 284 -35.04 1.68 9.01
C GLU A 284 -35.11 1.35 10.51
N GLY A 285 -35.64 2.30 11.30
CA GLY A 285 -36.60 1.93 12.35
C GLY A 285 -36.10 2.01 13.80
N ARG A 286 -36.50 3.10 14.46
CA ARG A 286 -36.63 3.30 15.92
C ARG A 286 -36.85 2.00 16.73
N VAL A 287 -36.11 1.84 17.84
CA VAL A 287 -36.67 1.43 19.14
C VAL A 287 -35.91 2.17 20.25
N GLY A 288 -36.65 2.79 21.17
CA GLY A 288 -36.14 3.66 22.23
C GLY A 288 -35.63 2.92 23.47
N LYS A 289 -34.96 3.69 24.33
CA LYS A 289 -34.61 3.33 25.72
C LYS A 289 -35.88 3.06 26.54
N ALA A 290 -35.93 1.93 27.26
CA ALA A 290 -36.53 1.82 28.60
C ALA A 290 -36.20 0.44 29.24
N ASP A 291 -35.87 0.49 30.53
CA ASP A 291 -36.05 -0.52 31.58
C ASP A 291 -35.21 -1.81 31.59
N LEU A 292 -34.12 -1.77 32.37
CA LEU A 292 -33.68 -2.88 33.21
C LEU A 292 -33.91 -2.51 34.68
N ALA A 293 -35.09 -2.86 35.17
CA ALA A 293 -35.34 -3.13 36.58
C ALA A 293 -35.75 -4.61 36.67
N GLY A 294 -35.02 -5.37 37.48
CA GLY A 294 -35.16 -6.82 37.66
C GLY A 294 -33.85 -7.44 38.10
#